data_AF-A0A0F8F6V4-F1
#
_entry.id   AF-A0A0F8F6V4-F1
#
_cell.length_a   1.000
_cell.length_b   1.000
_cell.length_c   1.000
_cell.angle_alpha   90.00
_cell.angle_beta   90.00
_cell.angle_gamma   90.00
#
_symmetry.space_group_name_H-M   'P 1'
#
loop_
_entity.id
_entity.type
_entity.pdbx_description
1 polymer ?
#
loop_
_entity_poly.entity_id
_entity_poly.type
_entity_poly.pdbx_seq_one_letter_code
_entity_poly.pdbx_strand_id
1 'polypeptide(L)'
;MGKRGPKPKFTNVACPNEDCEYYDLTGKGNVIANGTYQIKGKRIRKYICRECGRVFCDRTNTFYYDMRKEESIVMLALKMSIKGMSIEAIADVLEIQPITVSNWISRAAEQCD
;
A
#
# COMPACT_ATOMS: atom_id res chain seq x y z
N MET A 1 -10.39 -19.04 -28.65
CA MET A 1 -9.60 -18.23 -27.68
C MET A 1 -9.64 -16.78 -28.12
N GLY A 2 -10.18 -15.86 -27.31
CA GLY A 2 -10.22 -14.43 -27.66
C GLY A 2 -8.82 -13.82 -27.74
N LYS A 3 -8.60 -12.90 -28.69
CA LYS A 3 -7.34 -12.16 -28.80
C LYS A 3 -7.11 -11.37 -27.51
N ARG A 4 -5.97 -11.58 -26.84
CA ARG A 4 -5.58 -10.75 -25.69
C ARG A 4 -5.37 -9.32 -26.18
N GLY A 5 -5.95 -8.35 -25.48
CA GLY A 5 -5.70 -6.93 -25.74
C GLY A 5 -4.21 -6.57 -25.56
N PRO A 6 -3.81 -5.36 -25.98
CA PRO A 6 -2.44 -4.89 -25.83
C PRO A 6 -1.98 -4.96 -24.36
N LYS A 7 -0.70 -5.30 -24.15
CA LYS A 7 -0.13 -5.35 -22.80
C LYS A 7 -0.15 -3.94 -22.19
N PRO A 8 -0.64 -3.78 -20.94
CA PRO A 8 -0.58 -2.50 -20.26
C PRO A 8 0.87 -2.06 -20.04
N LYS A 9 1.13 -0.77 -20.22
CA LYS A 9 2.42 -0.14 -19.94
C LYS A 9 2.32 0.63 -18.61
N PHE A 10 3.33 0.51 -17.77
CA PHE A 10 3.39 1.18 -16.47
C PHE A 10 4.49 2.25 -16.52
N THR A 11 4.18 3.37 -17.17
CA THR A 11 5.12 4.48 -17.34
C THR A 11 5.33 5.29 -16.07
N ASN A 12 4.42 5.17 -15.10
CA ASN A 12 4.33 6.02 -13.92
C ASN A 12 4.72 5.26 -12.63
N VAL A 13 5.24 4.04 -12.77
CA VAL A 13 5.55 3.16 -11.64
C VAL A 13 7.06 2.95 -11.61
N ALA A 14 7.68 3.26 -10.48
CA ALA A 14 9.11 3.08 -10.26
C ALA A 14 9.40 1.79 -9.48
N CYS A 15 10.65 1.32 -9.54
CA CYS A 15 11.09 0.22 -8.70
C CYS A 15 11.34 0.73 -7.27
N PRO A 16 10.78 0.08 -6.23
CA PRO A 16 10.98 0.51 -4.84
C PRO A 16 12.26 -0.05 -4.20
N ASN A 17 13.10 -0.76 -4.96
CA ASN A 17 14.30 -1.39 -4.43
C ASN A 17 15.48 -0.42 -4.52
N GLU A 18 15.98 0.07 -3.39
CA GLU A 18 17.10 1.03 -3.32
C GLU A 18 18.37 0.54 -4.01
N ASP A 19 18.63 -0.76 -3.99
CA ASP A 19 19.79 -1.36 -4.66
C ASP A 19 19.61 -1.56 -6.17
N CYS A 20 18.48 -1.13 -6.75
CA CYS A 20 18.20 -1.28 -8.17
C CYS A 20 18.75 -0.09 -8.97
N GLU A 21 19.37 -0.35 -10.13
CA GLU A 21 19.80 0.71 -11.06
C GLU A 21 18.64 1.66 -11.45
N TYR A 22 17.41 1.14 -11.48
CA TYR A 22 16.21 1.91 -11.77
C TYR A 22 15.36 2.22 -10.53
N TYR A 23 15.99 2.32 -9.36
CA TYR A 23 15.33 2.79 -8.14
C TYR A 23 14.73 4.19 -8.36
N ASP A 24 13.46 4.36 -7.98
CA ASP A 24 12.70 5.61 -8.09
C ASP A 24 12.61 6.26 -9.49
N LEU A 25 13.10 5.58 -10.54
CA LEU A 25 13.02 6.02 -11.93
C LEU A 25 11.77 5.44 -12.61
N THR A 26 10.98 6.32 -13.22
CA THR A 26 9.79 5.96 -14.00
C THR A 26 10.10 5.91 -15.51
N GLY A 27 9.19 5.32 -16.31
CA GLY A 27 9.32 5.30 -17.77
C GLY A 27 10.42 4.41 -18.36
N LYS A 28 11.22 3.71 -17.53
CA LYS A 28 12.34 2.85 -17.98
C LYS A 28 11.89 1.51 -18.59
N GLY A 29 10.61 1.14 -18.47
CA GLY A 29 10.07 -0.11 -19.02
C GLY A 29 10.51 -1.39 -18.27
N ASN A 30 11.25 -1.25 -17.19
CA ASN A 30 11.66 -2.33 -16.27
C ASN A 30 10.47 -2.89 -15.48
N VAL A 31 9.44 -2.08 -15.18
CA VAL A 31 8.27 -2.50 -14.41
C VAL A 31 7.18 -3.08 -15.31
N ILE A 32 6.76 -4.32 -15.02
CA ILE A 32 5.67 -5.00 -15.73
C ILE A 32 4.60 -5.55 -14.78
N ALA A 33 3.44 -5.92 -15.32
CA ALA A 33 2.36 -6.55 -14.55
C ALA A 33 2.76 -7.95 -14.08
N ASN A 34 2.50 -8.23 -12.80
CA ASN A 34 2.67 -9.55 -12.18
C ASN A 34 1.35 -10.06 -11.56
N GLY A 35 0.23 -9.80 -12.24
CA GLY A 35 -1.12 -10.16 -11.79
C GLY A 35 -1.80 -9.12 -10.91
N THR A 36 -2.92 -9.51 -10.32
CA THR A 36 -3.74 -8.68 -9.43
C THR A 36 -4.32 -9.55 -8.32
N TYR A 37 -4.65 -8.94 -7.18
CA TYR A 37 -5.39 -9.59 -6.10
C TYR A 37 -6.47 -8.65 -5.54
N GLN A 38 -7.39 -9.18 -4.75
CA GLN A 38 -8.52 -8.43 -4.18
C GLN A 38 -8.34 -8.31 -2.66
N ILE A 39 -8.48 -7.09 -2.14
CA ILE A 39 -8.64 -6.83 -0.71
C ILE A 39 -9.91 -6.00 -0.55
N LYS A 40 -10.89 -6.50 0.19
CA LYS A 40 -12.11 -5.76 0.57
C LYS A 40 -12.77 -5.04 -0.64
N GLY A 41 -12.91 -5.75 -1.76
CA GLY A 41 -13.52 -5.23 -2.99
C GLY A 41 -12.62 -4.32 -3.84
N LYS A 42 -11.41 -3.97 -3.38
CA LYS A 42 -10.42 -3.23 -4.17
C LYS A 42 -9.46 -4.18 -4.88
N ARG A 43 -9.33 -4.01 -6.20
CA ARG A 43 -8.34 -4.72 -7.02
C ARG A 43 -6.99 -4.04 -6.88
N ILE A 44 -6.02 -4.75 -6.30
CA ILE A 44 -4.63 -4.32 -6.18
C ILE A 44 -3.79 -4.95 -7.29
N ARG A 45 -3.03 -4.13 -8.01
CA ARG A 45 -2.07 -4.57 -9.02
C ARG A 45 -0.76 -5.00 -8.36
N LYS A 46 -0.22 -6.13 -8.84
CA LYS A 46 1.15 -6.55 -8.57
C LYS A 46 2.04 -6.23 -9.74
N TYR A 47 3.28 -5.91 -9.42
CA TYR A 47 4.35 -5.56 -10.33
C TYR A 47 5.55 -6.48 -10.11
N ILE A 48 6.37 -6.61 -11.13
CA ILE A 48 7.73 -7.13 -11.02
C ILE A 48 8.67 -6.22 -11.80
N CYS A 49 9.77 -5.84 -11.16
CA CYS A 49 10.89 -5.19 -11.84
C CYS A 49 11.71 -6.27 -12.55
N ARG A 50 11.90 -6.17 -13.87
CA ARG A 50 12.72 -7.12 -14.62
C ARG A 50 14.22 -6.92 -14.44
N GLU A 51 14.62 -5.77 -13.92
CA GLU A 51 16.04 -5.47 -13.66
C GLU A 51 16.52 -6.21 -12.42
N CYS A 52 15.90 -5.93 -11.27
CA CYS A 52 16.31 -6.50 -9.97
C CYS A 52 15.44 -7.69 -9.50
N GLY A 53 14.39 -8.06 -10.22
CA GLY A 53 13.48 -9.15 -9.85
C GLY A 53 12.50 -8.82 -8.71
N ARG A 54 12.58 -7.64 -8.09
CA ARG A 54 11.71 -7.23 -6.98
C ARG A 54 10.23 -7.29 -7.38
N VAL A 55 9.43 -8.00 -6.59
CA VAL A 55 7.96 -8.02 -6.69
C VAL A 55 7.37 -7.00 -5.72
N PHE A 56 6.42 -6.21 -6.18
CA PHE A 56 5.78 -5.15 -5.39
C PHE A 56 4.34 -4.89 -5.86
N CYS A 57 3.61 -3.95 -5.26
CA CYS A 57 2.21 -3.66 -5.61
C CYS A 57 1.88 -2.17 -5.52
N ASP A 58 0.65 -1.79 -5.89
CA ASP A 58 0.16 -0.40 -5.82
C ASP A 58 0.35 0.26 -4.45
N ARG A 59 0.33 -0.56 -3.39
CA ARG A 59 0.46 -0.09 -2.00
C ARG A 59 1.89 -0.10 -1.49
N THR A 60 2.85 -0.61 -2.25
CA THR A 60 4.26 -0.61 -1.80
C THR A 60 4.73 0.81 -1.55
N ASN A 61 5.47 1.03 -0.45
CA ASN A 61 5.90 2.33 0.05
C ASN A 61 4.75 3.29 0.44
N THR A 62 3.51 2.79 0.56
CA THR A 62 2.41 3.56 1.14
C THR A 62 2.15 3.12 2.57
N PHE A 63 1.53 4.00 3.37
CA PHE A 63 1.00 3.66 4.69
C PHE A 63 0.21 2.34 4.68
N TYR A 64 -0.67 2.17 3.69
CA TYR A 64 -1.58 1.02 3.58
C TYR A 64 -0.92 -0.30 3.15
N TYR A 65 0.39 -0.31 2.94
CA TYR A 65 1.10 -1.55 2.60
C TYR A 65 0.88 -2.61 3.69
N ASP A 66 0.50 -3.82 3.29
CA ASP A 66 0.20 -4.95 4.16
C ASP A 66 -1.00 -4.76 5.13
N MET A 67 -1.79 -3.69 4.96
CA MET A 67 -3.02 -3.51 5.72
C MET A 67 -4.18 -4.32 5.15
N ARG A 68 -4.82 -5.12 6.02
CA ARG A 68 -6.01 -5.92 5.69
C ARG A 68 -7.33 -5.20 5.97
N LYS A 69 -7.32 -4.18 6.82
CA LYS A 69 -8.50 -3.36 7.13
C LYS A 69 -8.74 -2.34 6.02
N GLU A 70 -9.98 -1.88 5.92
CA GLU A 70 -10.35 -0.86 4.94
C GLU A 70 -9.67 0.46 5.26
N GLU A 71 -9.14 1.11 4.23
CA GLU A 71 -8.39 2.37 4.36
C GLU A 71 -9.22 3.47 5.06
N SER A 72 -10.55 3.46 4.85
CA SER A 72 -11.51 4.36 5.51
C SER A 72 -11.51 4.22 7.03
N ILE A 73 -11.47 2.99 7.55
CA ILE A 73 -11.47 2.70 8.98
C ILE A 73 -10.16 3.16 9.61
N VAL A 74 -9.03 2.86 8.95
CA VAL A 74 -7.72 3.27 9.44
C VAL A 74 -7.63 4.80 9.47
N MET A 75 -8.08 5.47 8.41
CA MET A 75 -8.12 6.93 8.34
C MET A 75 -9.03 7.53 9.42
N LEU A 76 -10.15 6.89 9.74
CA LEU A 76 -11.05 7.33 10.81
C LEU A 76 -10.37 7.22 12.18
N ALA A 77 -9.67 6.12 12.46
CA ALA A 77 -8.88 5.94 13.69
C ALA A 77 -7.83 7.04 13.86
N LEU A 78 -7.07 7.34 12.79
CA LEU A 78 -6.07 8.42 12.80
C LEU A 78 -6.71 9.79 13.06
N LYS A 79 -7.84 10.09 12.42
CA LYS A 79 -8.57 11.35 12.66
C LYS A 79 -9.07 11.47 14.10
N MET A 80 -9.54 10.38 14.71
CA MET A 80 -9.96 10.36 16.11
C MET A 80 -8.76 10.59 17.04
N SER A 81 -7.61 9.99 16.74
CA SER A 81 -6.37 10.20 17.48
C SER A 81 -5.89 11.65 17.42
N ILE A 82 -5.91 12.28 16.24
CA ILE A 82 -5.59 13.71 16.06
C ILE A 82 -6.53 14.61 16.88
N LYS A 83 -7.78 14.19 17.07
CA LYS A 83 -8.76 14.89 17.93
C LYS A 83 -8.57 14.63 19.42
N GLY A 84 -7.54 13.91 19.84
CA GLY A 84 -7.19 13.67 21.23
C GLY A 84 -7.93 12.51 21.89
N MET A 85 -8.59 11.63 21.13
CA MET A 85 -9.19 10.43 21.70
C MET A 85 -8.11 9.42 22.11
N SER A 86 -8.33 8.75 23.25
CA SER A 86 -7.43 7.68 23.70
C SER A 86 -7.51 6.45 22.79
N ILE A 87 -6.47 5.61 22.81
CA ILE A 87 -6.42 4.38 22.02
C ILE A 87 -7.60 3.46 22.37
N GLU A 88 -7.95 3.37 23.65
CA GLU A 88 -9.07 2.58 24.16
C GLU A 88 -10.40 3.13 23.65
N ALA A 89 -10.60 4.45 23.68
CA ALA A 89 -11.82 5.08 23.18
C ALA A 89 -12.00 4.86 21.66
N ILE A 90 -10.91 4.95 20.89
CA ILE A 90 -10.94 4.68 19.45
C ILE A 90 -11.24 3.21 19.16
N ALA A 91 -10.61 2.31 19.92
CA ALA A 91 -10.79 0.87 19.81
C ALA A 91 -12.24 0.46 20.10
N ASP A 92 -12.85 1.05 21.13
CA ASP A 92 -14.25 0.87 21.48
C ASP A 92 -15.19 1.36 20.36
N VAL A 93 -15.02 2.62 19.91
CA VAL A 93 -15.86 3.22 18.86
C VAL A 93 -15.77 2.47 17.53
N LEU A 94 -14.59 1.94 17.18
CA LEU A 94 -14.38 1.23 15.92
C LEU A 94 -14.55 -0.29 16.03
N GLU A 95 -14.82 -0.80 17.23
CA GLU A 95 -14.90 -2.24 17.55
C GLU A 95 -13.65 -3.02 17.08
N ILE A 96 -12.46 -2.50 17.40
CA ILE A 96 -11.16 -3.05 17.01
C ILE A 96 -10.29 -3.25 18.24
N GLN A 97 -9.35 -4.20 18.19
CA GLN A 97 -8.41 -4.37 19.29
C GLN A 97 -7.52 -3.12 19.49
N PRO A 98 -7.37 -2.60 20.73
CA PRO A 98 -6.53 -1.44 21.02
C PRO A 98 -5.10 -1.53 20.47
N ILE A 99 -4.50 -2.71 20.50
CA ILE A 99 -3.16 -2.93 19.93
C ILE A 99 -3.10 -2.65 18.43
N THR A 100 -4.18 -2.91 17.70
CA THR A 100 -4.25 -2.60 16.26
C THR A 100 -4.30 -1.10 16.01
N VAL A 101 -5.05 -0.37 16.83
CA VAL A 101 -5.11 1.10 16.77
C VAL A 101 -3.76 1.71 17.11
N SER A 102 -3.11 1.23 18.17
CA SER A 102 -1.75 1.63 18.56
C SER A 102 -0.76 1.45 17.41
N ASN A 103 -0.74 0.27 16.79
CA ASN A 103 0.12 -0.01 15.64
C ASN A 103 -0.12 0.94 14.46
N TRP A 104 -1.36 1.36 14.21
CA TRP A 104 -1.66 2.32 13.15
C TRP A 104 -1.14 3.71 13.46
N ILE A 105 -1.26 4.16 14.71
CA ILE A 105 -0.77 5.46 15.15
C ILE A 105 0.76 5.49 15.10
N SER A 106 1.44 4.48 15.66
CA SER A 106 2.92 4.39 15.62
C SER A 106 3.44 4.42 14.19
N ARG A 107 2.82 3.62 13.30
CA ARG A 107 3.20 3.58 11.89
C ARG A 107 2.94 4.91 11.16
N ALA A 108 1.93 5.67 11.57
CA ALA A 108 1.66 6.98 11.00
C ALA A 108 2.72 8.00 11.45
N ALA A 109 3.18 7.92 12.70
CA ALA A 109 4.25 8.76 13.23
C ALA A 109 5.58 8.52 12.49
N GLU A 110 5.95 7.26 12.22
CA GLU A 110 7.16 6.89 11.46
C GLU A 110 7.19 7.44 10.02
N GLN A 111 6.05 7.83 9.46
CA GLN A 111 5.95 8.39 8.10
C GLN A 111 5.87 9.92 8.08
N CYS A 112 5.79 10.57 9.25
CA CYS A 112 5.80 12.02 9.37
C CYS A 112 7.20 12.61 9.55
N ASP A 113 8.21 11.76 9.80
CA ASP A 113 9.63 12.11 9.85
C ASP A 113 10.30 11.95 8.48
#